data_AF-A0A4V2ZW92-F1
#
_entry.id   AF-A0A4V2ZW92-F1
#
_cell.length_a   1.000
_cell.length_b   1.000
_cell.length_c   1.000
_cell.angle_alpha   90.00
_cell.angle_beta   90.00
_cell.angle_gamma   90.00
#
_symmetry.space_group_name_H-M   'P 1'
#
loop_
_entity.id
_entity.type
_entity.pdbx_description
1 polymer ?
#
loop_
_entity_poly.entity_id
_entity_poly.type
_entity_poly.pdbx_seq_one_letter_code
_entity_poly.pdbx_strand_id
1 'polypeptide(L)'
;MSHVSERGSTLLEVAIALGVMALCGLGLMSTQLGLARHAQLAAARERAAFAADAIAEAARVAGATPAATDQWKALTASVVPEGRLTTSSAGGDASIASVSWAATPLGAASASTAVSRVAPCVDAAPAAGRACVALAFLR
;
A
#
# COMPACT_ATOMS: atom_id res chain seq x y z
N MET A 1 57.83 29.63 -8.24
CA MET A 1 57.35 28.22 -8.15
C MET A 1 55.99 28.12 -7.44
N SER A 2 55.12 29.12 -7.52
CA SER A 2 53.87 29.22 -6.74
C SER A 2 52.59 28.88 -7.54
N HIS A 3 52.60 29.00 -8.87
CA HIS A 3 51.40 28.81 -9.70
C HIS A 3 50.89 27.36 -9.83
N VAL A 4 51.72 26.35 -9.54
CA VAL A 4 51.30 24.94 -9.59
C VAL A 4 50.46 24.57 -8.36
N SER A 5 50.73 25.19 -7.21
CA SER A 5 50.01 24.93 -5.96
C SER A 5 48.60 25.51 -5.96
N GLU A 6 48.40 26.70 -6.55
CA GLU A 6 47.06 27.32 -6.66
C GLU A 6 46.13 26.55 -7.61
N ARG A 7 46.65 26.09 -8.75
CA ARG A 7 45.86 25.27 -9.71
C ARG A 7 45.47 23.91 -9.14
N GLY A 8 46.31 23.31 -8.31
CA GLY A 8 45.96 22.07 -7.60
C GLY A 8 44.83 22.27 -6.58
N SER A 9 44.85 23.42 -5.88
CA SER A 9 43.80 23.78 -4.92
C SER A 9 42.44 24.00 -5.58
N THR A 10 42.41 24.68 -6.74
CA THR A 10 41.14 24.93 -7.46
C THR A 10 40.55 23.66 -8.08
N LEU A 11 41.37 22.73 -8.57
CA LEU A 11 40.91 21.44 -9.07
C LEU A 11 40.36 20.54 -7.94
N LEU A 12 41.00 20.56 -6.77
CA LEU A 12 40.51 19.84 -5.59
C LEU A 12 39.17 20.40 -5.11
N GLU A 13 39.03 21.73 -5.08
CA GLU A 13 37.79 22.39 -4.70
C GLU A 13 36.63 22.03 -5.62
N VAL A 14 36.86 22.05 -6.94
CA VAL A 14 35.86 21.61 -7.93
C VAL A 14 35.53 20.13 -7.77
N ALA A 15 36.53 19.27 -7.53
CA ALA A 15 36.30 17.85 -7.29
C ALA A 15 35.46 17.60 -6.03
N ILE A 16 35.71 18.34 -4.94
CA ILE A 16 34.92 18.27 -3.72
C ILE A 16 33.50 18.78 -3.98
N ALA A 17 33.34 19.91 -4.66
CA ALA A 17 32.03 20.47 -4.99
C ALA A 17 31.20 19.50 -5.84
N LEU A 18 31.81 18.88 -6.86
CA LEU A 18 31.18 17.83 -7.66
C LEU A 18 30.82 16.61 -6.82
N GLY A 19 31.69 16.19 -5.91
CA GLY A 19 31.42 15.09 -4.97
C GLY A 19 30.22 15.37 -4.06
N VAL A 20 30.16 16.56 -3.47
CA VAL A 20 29.04 16.99 -2.61
C VAL A 20 27.75 17.06 -3.41
N MET A 21 27.76 17.65 -4.61
CA MET A 21 26.59 17.69 -5.49
C MET A 21 26.10 16.29 -5.88
N ALA A 22 27.02 15.36 -6.17
CA ALA A 22 26.68 13.98 -6.48
C ALA A 22 26.01 13.27 -5.29
N LEU A 23 26.56 13.43 -4.08
CA LEU A 23 25.97 12.87 -2.86
C LEU A 23 24.58 13.43 -2.58
N CYS A 24 24.39 14.75 -2.73
CA CYS A 24 23.08 15.39 -2.61
C CYS A 24 22.09 14.83 -3.63
N GLY A 25 22.51 14.67 -4.90
CA GLY A 25 21.69 14.09 -5.96
C GLY A 25 21.24 12.66 -5.63
N LEU A 26 22.16 11.81 -5.17
CA LEU A 26 21.83 10.44 -4.74
C LEU A 26 20.87 10.43 -3.54
N GLY A 27 21.07 11.33 -2.59
CA GLY A 27 20.16 11.52 -1.44
C GLY A 27 18.73 11.83 -1.89
N LEU A 28 18.57 12.79 -2.81
CA LEU A 28 17.26 13.15 -3.36
C LEU A 28 16.60 11.96 -4.07
N MET A 29 17.33 11.25 -4.94
CA MET A 29 16.78 10.10 -5.66
C MET A 29 16.33 8.98 -4.71
N SER A 30 17.10 8.72 -3.65
CA SER A 30 16.72 7.76 -2.60
C SER A 30 15.39 8.13 -1.93
N THR A 31 15.24 9.41 -1.55
CA THR A 31 13.99 9.90 -0.92
C THR A 31 12.80 9.83 -1.86
N GLN A 32 12.97 10.23 -3.13
CA GLN A 32 11.91 10.19 -4.14
C GLN A 32 11.44 8.75 -4.39
N LEU A 33 12.38 7.81 -4.48
CA LEU A 33 12.07 6.39 -4.64
C LEU A 33 11.31 5.83 -3.42
N GLY A 34 11.72 6.22 -2.21
CA GLY A 34 11.02 5.87 -0.98
C GLY A 34 9.58 6.38 -0.97
N LEU A 35 9.37 7.67 -1.25
CA LEU A 35 8.04 8.28 -1.32
C LEU A 35 7.16 7.62 -2.39
N ALA A 36 7.71 7.37 -3.58
CA ALA A 36 6.97 6.69 -4.64
C ALA A 36 6.50 5.29 -4.20
N ARG A 37 7.37 4.51 -3.55
CA ARG A 37 7.01 3.19 -3.01
C ARG A 37 5.92 3.27 -1.95
N HIS A 38 6.01 4.23 -1.02
CA HIS A 38 4.97 4.42 0.00
C HIS A 38 3.64 4.85 -0.60
N ALA A 39 3.64 5.75 -1.59
CA ALA A 39 2.43 6.18 -2.28
C ALA A 39 1.74 5.01 -3.02
N GLN A 40 2.52 4.12 -3.66
CA GLN A 40 1.95 2.93 -4.31
C GLN A 40 1.30 1.98 -3.29
N LEU A 41 1.95 1.76 -2.14
CA LEU A 41 1.39 0.93 -1.06
C LEU A 41 0.12 1.54 -0.45
N ALA A 42 0.10 2.87 -0.24
CA ALA A 42 -1.06 3.58 0.26
C ALA A 42 -2.23 3.49 -0.72
N ALA A 43 -1.99 3.79 -2.00
CA ALA A 43 -3.01 3.74 -3.05
C ALA A 43 -3.60 2.33 -3.21
N ALA A 44 -2.81 1.26 -3.05
CA ALA A 44 -3.32 -0.11 -3.06
C ALA A 44 -4.27 -0.38 -1.89
N ARG A 45 -3.92 0.08 -0.68
CA ARG A 45 -4.78 -0.04 0.51
C ARG A 45 -6.06 0.78 0.40
N GLU A 46 -5.98 1.99 -0.12
CA GLU A 46 -7.14 2.88 -0.33
C GLU A 46 -8.13 2.27 -1.31
N ARG A 47 -7.66 1.72 -2.44
CA ARG A 47 -8.52 1.00 -3.39
C ARG A 47 -9.20 -0.22 -2.74
N ALA A 48 -8.48 -0.95 -1.89
CA ALA A 48 -9.03 -2.10 -1.17
C ALA A 48 -10.07 -1.67 -0.11
N ALA A 49 -9.82 -0.59 0.61
CA ALA A 49 -10.77 -0.02 1.55
C ALA A 49 -12.04 0.47 0.85
N PHE A 50 -11.89 1.16 -0.29
CA PHE A 50 -13.01 1.60 -1.13
C PHE A 50 -13.85 0.41 -1.62
N ALA A 51 -13.22 -0.68 -2.07
CA ALA A 51 -13.93 -1.87 -2.48
C ALA A 51 -14.67 -2.56 -1.31
N ALA A 52 -14.08 -2.61 -0.12
CA ALA A 52 -14.72 -3.15 1.07
C ALA A 52 -15.94 -2.32 1.49
N ASP A 53 -15.80 -0.99 1.48
CA ASP A 53 -16.87 -0.04 1.80
C ASP A 53 -18.03 -0.11 0.80
N ALA A 54 -17.73 -0.17 -0.51
CA ALA A 54 -18.75 -0.31 -1.55
C ALA A 54 -19.62 -1.57 -1.39
N ILE A 55 -19.03 -2.67 -0.91
CA ILE A 55 -19.78 -3.90 -0.63
C ILE A 55 -20.56 -3.81 0.67
N ALA A 56 -19.98 -3.22 1.71
CA ALA A 56 -20.69 -2.96 2.95
C ALA A 56 -21.95 -2.12 2.68
N GLU A 57 -21.83 -1.08 1.85
CA GLU A 57 -22.96 -0.25 1.44
C GLU A 57 -23.96 -1.02 0.57
N ALA A 58 -23.50 -1.76 -0.44
CA ALA A 58 -24.37 -2.58 -1.27
C ALA A 58 -25.14 -3.66 -0.46
N ALA A 59 -24.54 -4.15 0.63
CA ALA A 59 -25.17 -5.13 1.53
C ALA A 59 -26.14 -4.51 2.54
N ARG A 60 -26.01 -3.21 2.84
CA ARG A 60 -26.88 -2.43 3.75
C ARG A 60 -28.16 -1.91 3.09
N VAL A 61 -28.16 -1.77 1.76
CA VAL A 61 -29.35 -1.28 1.06
C VAL A 61 -30.53 -2.22 1.31
N ALA A 62 -31.68 -1.66 1.73
CA ALA A 62 -32.90 -2.42 1.93
C ALA A 62 -33.30 -3.16 0.63
N GLY A 63 -33.41 -4.49 0.69
CA GLY A 63 -33.63 -5.33 -0.49
C GLY A 63 -32.35 -5.75 -1.23
N ALA A 64 -31.17 -5.59 -0.61
CA ALA A 64 -29.90 -6.07 -1.14
C ALA A 64 -29.98 -7.56 -1.55
N THR A 65 -29.89 -7.80 -2.86
CA THR A 65 -29.88 -9.16 -3.39
C THR A 65 -28.45 -9.71 -3.38
N PRO A 66 -28.28 -11.04 -3.25
CA PRO A 66 -26.96 -11.67 -3.39
C PRO A 66 -26.30 -11.31 -4.74
N ALA A 67 -27.10 -11.10 -5.80
CA ALA A 67 -26.63 -10.66 -7.10
C ALA A 67 -25.89 -9.30 -7.08
N ALA A 68 -26.37 -8.33 -6.30
CA ALA A 68 -25.69 -7.04 -6.14
C ALA A 68 -24.31 -7.20 -5.46
N THR A 69 -24.23 -8.05 -4.43
CA THR A 69 -22.96 -8.34 -3.77
C THR A 69 -22.00 -9.14 -4.65
N ASP A 70 -22.51 -10.04 -5.49
CA ASP A 70 -21.69 -10.84 -6.39
C ASP A 70 -21.18 -10.05 -7.60
N GLN A 71 -21.96 -9.07 -8.08
CA GLN A 71 -21.50 -8.11 -9.07
C GLN A 71 -20.30 -7.31 -8.55
N TRP A 72 -20.37 -6.81 -7.32
CA TRP A 72 -19.25 -6.10 -6.71
C TRP A 72 -18.03 -6.99 -6.45
N LYS A 73 -18.23 -8.27 -6.08
CA LYS A 73 -17.13 -9.25 -6.01
C LYS A 73 -16.44 -9.41 -7.36
N ALA A 74 -17.19 -9.49 -8.46
CA ALA A 74 -16.62 -9.58 -9.80
C ALA A 74 -15.85 -8.31 -10.20
N LEU A 75 -16.34 -7.13 -9.80
CA LEU A 75 -15.68 -5.84 -10.05
C LEU A 75 -14.45 -5.61 -9.16
N THR A 76 -14.28 -6.34 -8.06
CA THR A 76 -13.17 -6.11 -7.14
C THR A 76 -11.82 -6.21 -7.86
N ALA A 77 -11.67 -7.14 -8.80
CA ALA A 77 -10.42 -7.32 -9.55
C ALA A 77 -10.07 -6.12 -10.47
N SER A 78 -11.06 -5.29 -10.85
CA SER A 78 -10.79 -4.07 -11.65
C SER A 78 -10.36 -2.89 -10.78
N VAL A 79 -10.80 -2.84 -9.51
CA VAL A 79 -10.45 -1.80 -8.55
C VAL A 79 -9.15 -2.14 -7.82
N VAL A 80 -8.97 -3.42 -7.47
CA VAL A 80 -7.83 -3.94 -6.73
C VAL A 80 -7.21 -5.06 -7.55
N PRO A 81 -6.02 -4.85 -8.15
CA PRO A 81 -5.33 -5.90 -8.90
C PRO A 81 -5.11 -7.14 -8.04
N GLU A 82 -5.49 -8.31 -8.57
CA GLU A 82 -5.48 -9.59 -7.85
C GLU A 82 -6.29 -9.58 -6.54
N GLY A 83 -7.23 -8.64 -6.44
CA GLY A 83 -8.13 -8.45 -5.32
C GLY A 83 -9.14 -9.57 -5.24
N ARG A 84 -9.27 -10.14 -4.05
CA ARG A 84 -10.31 -11.11 -3.71
C ARG A 84 -11.11 -10.57 -2.55
N LEU A 85 -12.41 -10.46 -2.78
CA LEU A 85 -13.35 -10.03 -1.77
C LEU A 85 -14.05 -11.23 -1.13
N THR A 86 -14.19 -11.18 0.20
CA THR A 86 -14.97 -12.12 0.99
C THR A 86 -15.85 -11.36 1.99
N THR A 87 -17.00 -11.93 2.32
CA THR A 87 -17.90 -11.41 3.34
C THR A 87 -18.16 -12.53 4.36
N SER A 88 -17.94 -12.27 5.64
CA SER A 88 -18.26 -13.20 6.73
C SER A 88 -19.27 -12.58 7.71
N SER A 89 -20.02 -13.41 8.42
CA SER A 89 -20.89 -12.94 9.51
C SER A 89 -20.06 -12.78 10.79
N ALA A 90 -20.24 -11.67 11.48
CA ALA A 90 -19.64 -11.43 12.80
C ALA A 90 -20.62 -11.76 13.96
N GLY A 91 -21.79 -12.33 13.65
CA GLY A 91 -22.87 -12.60 14.60
C GLY A 91 -23.91 -11.48 14.69
N GLY A 92 -25.16 -11.86 14.97
CA GLY A 92 -26.30 -10.93 14.94
C GLY A 92 -26.46 -10.28 13.56
N ASP A 93 -26.72 -8.98 13.54
CA ASP A 93 -26.80 -8.18 12.31
C ASP A 93 -25.42 -7.67 11.83
N ALA A 94 -24.32 -8.05 12.50
CA ALA A 94 -22.98 -7.63 12.12
C ALA A 94 -22.38 -8.55 11.05
N SER A 95 -21.76 -7.94 10.04
CA SER A 95 -21.05 -8.60 8.96
C SER A 95 -19.68 -7.94 8.77
N ILE A 96 -18.72 -8.69 8.22
CA ILE A 96 -17.38 -8.21 7.89
C ILE A 96 -17.19 -8.35 6.38
N ALA A 97 -16.85 -7.25 5.71
CA ALA A 97 -16.36 -7.23 4.34
C ALA A 97 -14.83 -7.18 4.38
N SER A 98 -14.17 -8.13 3.74
CA SER A 98 -12.71 -8.18 3.68
C SER A 98 -12.22 -8.29 2.24
N VAL A 99 -11.20 -7.51 1.91
CA VAL A 99 -10.52 -7.53 0.62
C VAL A 99 -9.07 -7.90 0.84
N SER A 100 -8.63 -8.97 0.18
CA SER A 100 -7.22 -9.38 0.14
C SER A 100 -6.64 -9.17 -1.24
N TRP A 101 -5.35 -8.83 -1.34
CA TRP A 101 -4.65 -8.67 -2.61
C TRP A 101 -3.21 -9.18 -2.50
N ALA A 102 -2.53 -9.38 -3.62
CA ALA A 102 -1.12 -9.76 -3.60
C ALA A 102 -0.28 -8.66 -2.94
N ALA A 103 0.46 -9.02 -1.89
CA ALA A 103 1.39 -8.10 -1.25
C ALA A 103 2.57 -7.88 -2.19
N THR A 104 2.94 -6.64 -2.42
CA THR A 104 4.21 -6.35 -3.09
C THR A 104 5.36 -6.79 -2.17
N PRO A 105 6.53 -7.18 -2.71
CA PRO A 105 7.69 -7.57 -1.90
C PRO A 105 8.06 -6.53 -0.83
N LEU A 106 7.84 -5.25 -1.15
CA LEU A 106 8.07 -4.11 -0.26
C LEU A 106 7.03 -4.02 0.87
N GLY A 107 5.76 -4.32 0.57
CA GLY A 107 4.69 -4.38 1.56
C GLY A 107 4.83 -5.58 2.49
N ALA A 108 5.23 -6.73 1.96
CA ALA A 108 5.50 -7.94 2.73
C ALA A 108 6.64 -7.75 3.73
N ALA A 109 7.73 -7.07 3.35
CA ALA A 109 8.84 -6.75 4.25
C ALA A 109 8.47 -5.72 5.34
N SER A 110 7.49 -4.85 5.10
CA SER A 110 7.02 -3.86 6.09
C SER A 110 6.00 -4.44 7.07
N ALA A 111 5.32 -5.53 6.71
CA ALA A 111 4.33 -6.19 7.56
C ALA A 111 4.95 -6.94 8.75
N SER A 112 6.26 -7.24 8.73
CA SER A 112 6.97 -7.89 9.83
C SER A 112 7.44 -6.93 10.94
N THR A 113 7.40 -5.61 10.70
CA THR A 113 7.96 -4.60 11.62
C THR A 113 6.96 -3.55 12.11
N ALA A 114 5.81 -3.40 11.43
CA ALA A 114 4.77 -2.47 11.84
C ALA A 114 3.70 -3.17 12.69
N VAL A 115 3.53 -2.71 13.94
CA VAL A 115 2.34 -3.00 14.76
C VAL A 115 1.13 -2.38 14.04
N SER A 116 0.51 -3.15 13.15
CA SER A 116 -0.71 -2.75 12.47
C SER A 116 -1.85 -2.69 13.48
N ARG A 117 -2.34 -1.48 13.77
CA ARG A 117 -3.57 -1.25 14.56
C ARG A 117 -4.84 -1.74 13.85
N VAL A 118 -4.74 -2.16 12.59
CA VAL A 118 -5.82 -2.82 11.86
C VAL A 118 -5.71 -4.31 12.14
N ALA A 119 -6.74 -4.88 12.77
CA ALA A 119 -6.81 -6.31 13.03
C ALA A 119 -6.55 -7.10 11.73
N PRO A 120 -5.69 -8.14 11.76
CA PRO A 120 -5.55 -9.04 10.61
C PRO A 120 -6.94 -9.57 10.25
N CYS A 121 -7.19 -9.76 8.95
CA CYS A 121 -8.45 -10.33 8.48
C CYS A 121 -8.72 -11.64 9.23
N VAL A 122 -9.69 -11.60 10.14
CA VAL A 122 -9.87 -12.58 11.23
C VAL A 122 -10.16 -14.00 10.73
N ASP A 123 -10.69 -14.14 9.51
CA ASP A 123 -11.11 -15.43 8.95
C ASP A 123 -10.24 -15.95 7.80
N ALA A 124 -9.15 -15.27 7.49
CA ALA A 124 -8.17 -15.76 6.54
C ALA A 124 -6.81 -15.30 7.01
N ALA A 125 -6.05 -16.18 7.66
CA ALA A 125 -4.60 -16.02 7.67
C ALA A 125 -4.22 -15.71 6.22
N PRO A 126 -3.79 -14.47 5.88
CA PRO A 126 -3.57 -14.12 4.51
C PRO A 126 -2.53 -15.11 4.01
N ALA A 127 -2.90 -15.92 3.02
CA ALA A 127 -1.97 -16.86 2.41
C ALA A 127 -0.65 -16.11 2.18
N ALA A 128 0.48 -16.72 2.56
CA ALA A 128 1.77 -16.04 2.59
C ALA A 128 1.95 -15.19 1.31
N GLY A 129 2.23 -13.91 1.47
CA GLY A 129 2.34 -12.96 0.36
C GLY A 129 1.04 -12.25 -0.04
N ARG A 130 0.00 -12.23 0.80
CA ARG A 130 -1.18 -11.36 0.60
C ARG A 130 -1.30 -10.28 1.68
N ALA A 131 -1.75 -9.11 1.28
CA ALA A 131 -2.19 -8.05 2.18
C ALA A 131 -3.72 -8.02 2.24
N CYS A 132 -4.29 -7.45 3.30
CA CYS A 132 -5.74 -7.47 3.51
C CYS A 132 -6.24 -6.25 4.29
N VAL A 133 -7.49 -5.86 4.01
CA VAL A 133 -8.30 -4.88 4.76
C VAL A 133 -9.63 -5.53 5.08
N ALA A 134 -10.14 -5.32 6.29
CA ALA A 134 -11.46 -5.76 6.73
C ALA A 134 -12.23 -4.58 7.33
N LEU A 135 -13.52 -4.52 7.04
CA LEU A 135 -14.45 -3.51 7.52
C LEU A 135 -15.70 -4.20 8.06
N ALA A 136 -16.02 -3.93 9.33
CA ALA A 136 -17.24 -4.43 9.96
C ALA A 136 -18.39 -3.45 9.68
N PHE A 137 -19.58 -3.98 9.39
CA PHE A 137 -20.78 -3.21 9.13
C PHE A 137 -22.00 -3.93 9.70
N LEU A 138 -23.03 -3.17 10.04
CA LEU A 138 -24.36 -3.71 10.38
C LEU A 138 -25.16 -3.89 9.10
N ARG A 139 -25.93 -4.95 8.99
CA ARG A 139 -26.80 -5.22 7.85
C ARG A 139 -28.21 -4.68 8.09
#